data_AF-L8PEG4-F1
#
_entry.id   AF-L8PEG4-F1
#
_cell.length_a   1.000
_cell.length_b   1.000
_cell.length_c   1.000
_cell.angle_alpha   90.00
_cell.angle_beta   90.00
_cell.angle_gamma   90.00
#
_symmetry.space_group_name_H-M   'P 1'
#
loop_
_entity.id
_entity.type
_entity.pdbx_description
1 polymer ?
#
loop_
_entity_poly.entity_id
_entity_poly.type
_entity_poly.pdbx_seq_one_letter_code
_entity_poly.pdbx_strand_id
1 'polypeptide(L)'
;MGGVVVRGAAYGVGAAVCVVVAAFVFQEHDDRIDLLEATTFLGLLVGTVLLLIGLFFWACSSGEVLRWRDFFTTRAPNEVVSIAAPSLVRAGVFLLVPVPVAFGLSELVASAAKGSWLWGA
;
A
#
# COMPACT_ATOMS: atom_id res chain seq x y z
N MET A 1 -16.43 6.19 5.01
CA MET A 1 -15.22 5.53 4.48
C MET A 1 -14.70 6.12 3.16
N GLY A 2 -15.53 6.42 2.16
CA GLY A 2 -15.08 6.77 0.80
C GLY A 2 -13.93 7.79 0.72
N GLY A 3 -13.99 8.91 1.44
CA GLY A 3 -12.90 9.90 1.45
C GLY A 3 -11.56 9.40 2.06
N VAL A 4 -11.60 8.42 2.95
CA VAL A 4 -10.39 7.79 3.53
C VAL A 4 -9.73 6.88 2.50
N VAL A 5 -10.54 6.05 1.83
CA VAL A 5 -10.11 5.13 0.77
C VAL A 5 -9.55 5.91 -0.42
N VAL A 6 -10.25 6.95 -0.89
CA VAL A 6 -9.82 7.78 -2.02
C VAL A 6 -8.47 8.43 -1.75
N ARG A 7 -8.25 8.96 -0.54
CA ARG A 7 -6.94 9.54 -0.17
C ARG A 7 -5.86 8.46 -0.11
N GLY A 8 -6.14 7.32 0.50
CA GLY A 8 -5.20 6.18 0.53
C GLY A 8 -4.82 5.74 -0.88
N ALA A 9 -5.80 5.64 -1.77
CA ALA A 9 -5.61 5.30 -3.17
C ALA A 9 -4.79 6.36 -3.92
N ALA A 10 -5.09 7.64 -3.74
CA ALA A 10 -4.34 8.72 -4.39
C ALA A 10 -2.85 8.70 -4.01
N TYR A 11 -2.54 8.53 -2.72
CA TYR A 11 -1.14 8.35 -2.28
C TYR A 11 -0.53 7.05 -2.81
N GLY A 12 -1.32 5.97 -2.86
CA GLY A 12 -0.89 4.68 -3.36
C GLY A 12 -0.56 4.71 -4.86
N VAL A 13 -1.28 5.50 -5.65
CA VAL A 13 -0.94 5.76 -7.07
C VAL A 13 0.42 6.45 -7.17
N GLY A 14 0.69 7.43 -6.31
CA GLY A 14 2.02 8.05 -6.22
C GLY A 14 3.11 7.03 -5.90
N ALA A 15 2.87 6.13 -4.94
CA ALA A 15 3.79 5.05 -4.62
C ALA A 15 3.98 4.08 -5.78
N ALA A 16 2.93 3.75 -6.54
CA ALA A 16 3.04 2.92 -7.73
C ALA A 16 3.96 3.55 -8.78
N VAL A 17 3.85 4.86 -9.02
CA VAL A 17 4.78 5.59 -9.90
C VAL A 17 6.21 5.48 -9.38
N CYS A 18 6.44 5.64 -8.08
CA CYS A 18 7.78 5.48 -7.49
C CYS A 18 8.33 4.05 -7.68
N VAL A 19 7.51 3.02 -7.54
CA VAL A 19 7.91 1.61 -7.77
C VAL A 19 8.31 1.39 -9.22
N VAL A 20 7.53 1.91 -10.17
CA VAL A 20 7.85 1.86 -11.61
C VAL A 20 9.21 2.52 -11.86
N VAL A 21 9.40 3.75 -11.36
CA VAL A 21 10.66 4.48 -11.53
C VAL A 21 11.82 3.70 -10.93
N ALA A 22 11.68 3.18 -9.71
CA ALA A 22 12.73 2.41 -9.06
C ALA A 22 13.11 1.15 -9.87
N ALA A 23 12.12 0.40 -10.36
CA ALA A 23 12.35 -0.77 -11.20
C ALA A 23 13.14 -0.45 -12.48
N PHE A 24 12.95 0.73 -13.08
CA PHE A 24 13.73 1.15 -14.26
C PHE A 24 15.10 1.77 -13.92
N VAL A 25 15.34 2.16 -12.67
CA VAL A 25 16.66 2.63 -12.22
C VAL A 25 17.63 1.46 -12.07
N PHE A 26 17.17 0.34 -11.51
CA PHE A 26 17.98 -0.89 -11.46
C PHE A 26 18.31 -1.35 -12.88
N GLN A 27 19.57 -1.69 -13.15
CA GLN A 27 20.02 -2.16 -14.47
C GLN A 27 20.03 -3.69 -14.56
N GLU A 28 20.35 -4.35 -13.45
CA GLU A 28 20.43 -5.80 -13.34
C GLU A 28 19.02 -6.41 -13.31
N HIS A 29 18.86 -7.54 -14.01
CA HIS A 29 17.58 -8.21 -14.14
C HIS A 29 17.04 -8.70 -12.79
N ASP A 30 17.90 -9.39 -12.04
CA ASP A 30 17.51 -10.07 -10.81
C ASP A 30 17.14 -9.05 -9.73
N ASP A 31 17.88 -7.93 -9.61
CA ASP A 31 17.56 -6.85 -8.67
C ASP A 31 16.18 -6.22 -8.93
N ARG A 32 15.78 -6.10 -10.21
CA ARG A 32 14.45 -5.59 -10.59
C ARG A 32 13.36 -6.52 -10.12
N ILE A 33 13.53 -7.82 -10.37
CA ILE A 33 12.56 -8.84 -9.98
C ILE A 33 12.45 -8.87 -8.46
N ASP A 34 13.57 -8.94 -7.74
CA ASP A 34 13.60 -8.97 -6.28
C ASP A 34 12.88 -7.76 -5.66
N LEU A 35 13.12 -6.55 -6.20
CA LEU A 35 12.42 -5.34 -5.76
C LEU A 35 10.90 -5.44 -5.97
N LEU A 36 10.47 -5.86 -7.16
CA LEU A 36 9.06 -5.93 -7.54
C LEU A 36 8.32 -7.02 -6.75
N GLU A 37 8.94 -8.18 -6.56
CA GLU A 37 8.42 -9.26 -5.73
C GLU A 37 8.34 -8.85 -4.26
N ALA A 38 9.40 -8.26 -3.70
CA ALA A 38 9.41 -7.78 -2.32
C ALA A 38 8.33 -6.71 -2.09
N THR A 39 8.16 -5.79 -3.05
CA THR A 39 7.11 -4.76 -3.01
C THR A 39 5.73 -5.39 -3.05
N THR A 40 5.53 -6.39 -3.92
CA THR A 40 4.26 -7.12 -4.04
C THR A 40 3.94 -7.84 -2.74
N PHE A 41 4.90 -8.60 -2.19
CA PHE A 41 4.72 -9.35 -0.95
C PHE A 41 4.45 -8.44 0.24
N LEU A 42 5.26 -7.39 0.44
CA LEU A 42 5.07 -6.43 1.54
C LEU A 42 3.75 -5.67 1.39
N GLY A 43 3.43 -5.21 0.18
CA GLY A 43 2.18 -4.51 -0.11
C GLY A 43 0.95 -5.37 0.18
N LEU A 44 0.97 -6.63 -0.26
CA LEU A 44 -0.11 -7.60 0.02
C LEU A 44 -0.21 -7.91 1.50
N LEU A 45 0.87 -8.34 2.14
CA LEU A 45 0.84 -8.81 3.52
C LEU A 45 0.52 -7.65 4.49
N VAL A 46 1.35 -6.60 4.47
CA VAL A 46 1.19 -5.47 5.40
C VAL A 46 -0.08 -4.69 5.05
N GLY A 47 -0.33 -4.45 3.76
CA GLY A 47 -1.50 -3.70 3.33
C GLY A 47 -2.81 -4.39 3.69
N THR A 48 -2.92 -5.71 3.48
CA THR A 48 -4.11 -6.48 3.85
C THR A 48 -4.31 -6.52 5.36
N VAL A 49 -3.24 -6.78 6.13
CA VAL A 49 -3.33 -6.83 7.60
C VAL A 49 -3.81 -5.49 8.16
N LEU A 50 -3.20 -4.37 7.73
CA LEU A 50 -3.61 -3.04 8.18
C LEU A 50 -5.04 -2.71 7.76
N LEU A 51 -5.44 -3.07 6.53
CA LEU A 51 -6.79 -2.83 6.04
C LEU A 51 -7.83 -3.60 6.87
N LEU A 52 -7.60 -4.89 7.13
CA LEU A 52 -8.51 -5.74 7.90
C LEU A 52 -8.66 -5.25 9.34
N ILE A 53 -7.56 -4.93 10.02
CA ILE A 53 -7.60 -4.38 11.38
C ILE A 53 -8.32 -3.03 11.37
N GLY A 54 -8.04 -2.16 10.39
CA GLY A 54 -8.70 -0.86 10.25
C GLY A 54 -10.20 -0.98 9.99
N LEU A 55 -10.63 -1.91 9.14
CA LEU A 55 -12.04 -2.18 8.86
C LEU A 55 -12.76 -2.76 10.10
N PHE A 56 -12.10 -3.66 10.82
CA PHE A 56 -12.62 -4.20 12.08
C PHE A 56 -12.84 -3.08 13.11
N PHE A 57 -11.83 -2.23 13.33
CA PHE A 57 -11.96 -1.07 14.21
C PHE A 57 -13.02 -0.08 13.76
N TRP A 58 -13.15 0.14 12.46
CA TRP A 58 -14.21 1.00 11.92
C TRP A 58 -15.60 0.42 12.20
N ALA A 59 -15.78 -0.90 12.04
CA ALA A 59 -17.04 -1.55 12.35
C ALA A 59 -17.39 -1.43 13.85
N CYS A 60 -16.38 -1.53 14.72
CA CYS A 60 -16.55 -1.33 16.16
C CYS A 60 -16.83 0.13 16.56
N SER A 61 -16.37 1.13 15.79
CA SER A 61 -16.53 2.55 16.13
C SER A 61 -17.91 3.15 15.77
N SER A 62 -18.86 2.32 15.31
CA SER A 62 -20.21 2.75 14.89
C SER A 62 -20.23 3.89 13.85
N GLY A 63 -19.12 4.07 13.12
CA GLY A 63 -18.98 5.13 12.12
C GLY A 63 -18.60 6.51 12.67
N GLU A 64 -18.35 6.64 13.98
CA GLU A 64 -17.70 7.83 14.50
C GLU A 64 -16.24 7.86 14.08
N VAL A 65 -15.84 8.95 13.44
CA VAL A 65 -14.49 9.15 12.89
C VAL A 65 -13.92 10.39 13.54
N LEU A 66 -13.00 10.19 14.47
CA LEU A 66 -12.29 11.28 15.13
C LEU A 66 -11.03 11.63 14.34
N ARG A 67 -10.61 12.89 14.41
CA ARG A 67 -9.39 13.31 13.73
C ARG A 67 -8.19 12.98 14.60
N TRP A 68 -7.03 12.78 13.97
CA TRP A 68 -5.78 12.55 14.68
C TRP A 68 -5.42 13.69 15.66
N ARG A 69 -5.90 14.92 15.39
CA ARG A 69 -5.75 16.06 16.29
C ARG A 69 -6.47 15.87 17.63
N ASP A 70 -7.52 15.07 17.65
CA ASP A 70 -8.36 14.87 18.84
C ASP A 70 -7.78 13.78 19.75
N PHE A 71 -6.65 13.15 19.38
CA PHE A 71 -6.00 12.08 20.13
C PHE A 71 -5.62 12.48 21.56
N PHE A 72 -5.14 13.71 21.77
CA PHE A 72 -4.79 14.18 23.10
C PHE A 72 -6.01 14.61 23.94
N THR A 73 -7.18 14.70 23.31
CA THR A 73 -8.44 15.05 23.98
C THR A 73 -9.31 13.84 24.29
N THR A 74 -8.94 12.65 23.78
CA THR A 74 -9.70 11.42 24.04
C THR A 74 -9.54 10.96 25.49
N ARG A 75 -10.64 10.56 26.11
CA ARG A 75 -10.72 10.07 27.50
C ARG A 75 -11.08 8.60 27.60
N ALA A 76 -11.60 8.00 26.53
CA ALA A 76 -12.10 6.63 26.55
C ALA A 76 -11.46 5.75 25.44
N PRO A 77 -11.25 4.45 25.69
CA PRO A 77 -10.58 3.55 24.73
C PRO A 77 -11.27 3.44 23.37
N ASN A 78 -12.60 3.57 23.33
CA ASN A 78 -13.41 3.56 22.11
C ASN A 78 -13.13 4.78 21.20
N GLU A 79 -12.73 5.91 21.77
CA GLU A 79 -12.37 7.11 21.00
C GLU A 79 -11.03 6.92 20.28
N VAL A 80 -10.08 6.18 20.88
CA VAL A 80 -8.80 5.84 20.25
C VAL A 80 -9.02 4.94 19.02
N VAL A 81 -9.95 3.99 19.10
CA VAL A 81 -10.34 3.12 17.97
C VAL A 81 -10.90 3.94 16.80
N SER A 82 -11.65 4.99 17.11
CA SER A 82 -12.25 5.92 16.13
C SER A 82 -11.21 6.79 15.39
N ILE A 83 -9.98 6.89 15.93
CA ILE A 83 -8.84 7.55 15.29
C ILE A 83 -7.96 6.54 14.54
N ALA A 84 -7.74 5.36 15.12
CA ALA A 84 -6.90 4.30 14.54
C ALA A 84 -7.55 3.65 13.31
N ALA A 85 -8.87 3.47 13.31
CA ALA A 85 -9.61 2.91 12.18
C ALA A 85 -9.33 3.63 10.84
N PRO A 86 -9.55 4.95 10.70
CA PRO A 86 -9.31 5.65 9.44
C PRO A 86 -7.83 5.68 9.02
N SER A 87 -6.88 5.70 9.97
CA SER A 87 -5.45 5.71 9.64
C SER A 87 -4.99 4.36 9.10
N LEU A 88 -5.40 3.27 9.75
CA LEU A 88 -5.10 1.90 9.31
C LEU A 88 -5.72 1.58 7.96
N VAL A 89 -6.99 1.96 7.72
CA VAL A 89 -7.64 1.81 6.41
C VAL A 89 -6.86 2.58 5.34
N ARG A 90 -6.45 3.83 5.62
CA ARG A 90 -5.69 4.62 4.65
C ARG A 90 -4.33 4.00 4.34
N ALA A 91 -3.61 3.54 5.35
CA ALA A 91 -2.30 2.89 5.19
C ALA A 91 -2.41 1.56 4.43
N GLY A 92 -3.43 0.75 4.77
CA GLY A 92 -3.70 -0.50 4.08
C GLY A 92 -4.00 -0.29 2.59
N VAL A 93 -4.90 0.64 2.26
CA VAL A 93 -5.21 0.99 0.86
C VAL A 93 -3.97 1.54 0.14
N PHE A 94 -3.22 2.44 0.78
CA PHE A 94 -2.00 3.01 0.23
C PHE A 94 -0.99 1.92 -0.18
N LEU A 95 -0.77 0.91 0.67
CA LEU A 95 0.15 -0.18 0.39
C LEU A 95 -0.37 -1.19 -0.64
N LEU A 96 -1.68 -1.38 -0.74
CA LEU A 96 -2.28 -2.32 -1.68
C LEU A 96 -2.33 -1.80 -3.12
N VAL A 97 -2.37 -0.48 -3.33
CA VAL A 97 -2.52 0.11 -4.67
C VAL A 97 -1.32 -0.15 -5.60
N PRO A 98 -0.05 -0.09 -5.14
CA PRO A 98 1.10 -0.44 -5.97
C PRO A 98 1.20 -1.93 -6.34
N VAL A 99 0.58 -2.82 -5.56
CA VAL A 99 0.70 -4.28 -5.72
C VAL A 99 0.41 -4.77 -7.13
N PRO A 100 -0.75 -4.47 -7.77
CA PRO A 100 -1.02 -4.96 -9.11
C PRO A 100 -0.01 -4.47 -10.16
N VAL A 101 0.53 -3.26 -9.96
CA VAL A 101 1.58 -2.72 -10.84
C VAL A 101 2.90 -3.45 -10.63
N ALA A 102 3.31 -3.64 -9.37
CA ALA A 102 4.54 -4.34 -9.03
C ALA A 102 4.52 -5.79 -9.53
N PHE A 103 3.43 -6.51 -9.26
CA PHE A 103 3.23 -7.90 -9.70
C PHE A 103 3.16 -8.02 -11.22
N GLY A 104 2.39 -7.15 -11.88
CA GLY A 104 2.30 -7.16 -13.34
C GLY A 104 3.66 -6.89 -14.00
N LEU A 105 4.46 -5.98 -13.42
CA LEU A 105 5.80 -5.70 -13.90
C LEU A 105 6.77 -6.83 -13.62
N SER A 106 6.70 -7.51 -12.45
CA SER A 106 7.61 -8.64 -12.17
C SER A 106 7.39 -9.76 -13.18
N GLU A 107 6.13 -10.09 -13.50
CA GLU A 107 5.79 -11.09 -14.51
C GLU A 107 6.27 -10.67 -15.92
N LEU A 108 6.12 -9.40 -16.28
CA LEU A 108 6.60 -8.87 -17.56
C LEU A 108 8.14 -8.91 -17.66
N VAL A 109 8.84 -8.58 -16.58
CA VAL A 109 10.31 -8.62 -16.53
C VAL A 109 10.77 -10.07 -16.57
N ALA A 110 10.23 -10.95 -15.72
CA ALA A 110 10.60 -12.37 -15.67
C ALA A 110 10.36 -13.11 -17.00
N SER A 111 9.34 -12.71 -17.77
CA SER A 111 9.03 -13.28 -19.09
C SER A 111 9.81 -12.67 -20.26
N ALA A 112 10.65 -11.65 -20.02
CA ALA A 112 11.42 -11.00 -21.07
C ALA A 112 12.44 -11.98 -21.68
N ALA A 113 12.73 -11.82 -22.98
CA ALA A 113 13.78 -12.62 -23.63
C ALA A 113 15.18 -12.08 -23.27
N LYS A 114 16.15 -12.98 -23.09
CA LYS A 114 17.57 -12.61 -22.94
C LYS A 114 18.04 -11.75 -24.12
N GLY A 115 18.65 -10.60 -23.82
CA GLY A 115 19.11 -9.63 -24.82
C GLY A 115 18.05 -8.61 -25.26
N SER A 116 16.82 -8.66 -24.71
CA SER A 116 15.87 -7.57 -24.83
C SER A 116 16.24 -6.41 -23.90
N TRP A 117 15.87 -5.18 -24.26
CA TRP A 117 16.09 -4.00 -23.42
C TRP A 117 15.48 -4.12 -22.01
N LEU A 118 14.46 -4.96 -21.88
CA LEU A 118 13.69 -5.20 -20.66
C LEU A 118 14.40 -6.21 -19.73
N TRP A 119 15.19 -7.12 -20.32
CA TRP A 119 16.06 -8.03 -19.57
C TRP A 119 17.17 -7.27 -18.83
N GLY A 120 17.67 -6.16 -19.40
CA GLY A 120 18.85 -5.46 -18.90
C GLY A 120 20.03 -5.61 -19.87
N ALA A 121 21.10 -4.85 -19.63
CA ALA A 121 22.33 -4.90 -20.41
C ALA A 121 23.16 -6.16 -20.09
#